data_AF-A0A7C4GQV6-F1
#
_entry.id   AF-A0A7C4GQV6-F1
#
_cell.length_a   1.000
_cell.length_b   1.000
_cell.length_c   1.000
_cell.angle_alpha   90.00
_cell.angle_beta   90.00
_cell.angle_gamma   90.00
#
_symmetry.space_group_name_H-M   'P 1'
#
loop_
_entity.id
_entity.type
_entity.pdbx_description
1 polymer ?
#
loop_
_entity_poly.entity_id
_entity_poly.type
_entity_poly.pdbx_seq_one_letter_code
_entity_poly.pdbx_strand_id
1 'polypeptide(L)' 'MTQPTASHHLGILENAGLVKGRKEGKWVFYKITRLEITRILQRLDKG' A
#
# COMPACT_ATOMS: atom_id res chain seq x y z
N MET A 1 15.01 1.84 18.38
CA MET A 1 13.73 2.00 17.68
C MET A 1 13.87 1.34 16.31
N THR A 2 13.10 0.32 15.99
CA THR A 2 13.11 -0.29 14.65
C THR A 2 12.21 0.51 13.73
N GLN A 3 12.73 0.90 12.56
CA GLN A 3 11.88 1.49 11.53
C GLN A 3 10.92 0.40 11.03
N PRO A 4 9.62 0.71 10.88
CA PRO A 4 8.70 -0.22 10.28
C PRO A 4 9.15 -0.58 8.86
N THR A 5 9.12 -1.87 8.54
CA THR A 5 9.47 -2.35 7.21
C THR A 5 8.36 -1.96 6.23
N ALA A 6 8.70 -1.83 4.95
CA ALA A 6 7.70 -1.61 3.90
C ALA A 6 6.59 -2.69 3.95
N SER A 7 6.96 -3.94 4.24
CA SER A 7 6.03 -5.06 4.40
C SER A 7 5.02 -4.84 5.54
N HIS A 8 5.48 -4.28 6.66
CA HIS A 8 4.61 -3.97 7.78
C HIS A 8 3.56 -2.90 7.41
N HIS A 9 3.99 -1.82 6.74
CA HIS A 9 3.08 -0.80 6.24
C HIS A 9 2.09 -1.35 5.20
N LEU A 10 2.55 -2.20 4.27
CA LEU A 10 1.67 -2.83 3.29
C LEU A 10 0.60 -3.71 3.95
N GLY A 11 0.94 -4.42 5.02
CA GLY A 11 -0.04 -5.19 5.80
C GLY A 11 -1.10 -4.30 6.47
N ILE A 12 -0.71 -3.15 7.04
CA ILE A 12 -1.67 -2.19 7.60
C ILE A 12 -2.60 -1.65 6.52
N LEU A 13 -2.07 -1.27 5.36
CA LEU A 13 -2.85 -0.76 4.24
C LEU A 13 -3.80 -1.81 3.66
N GLU A 14 -3.37 -3.07 3.60
CA GLU A 14 -4.20 -4.19 3.14
C GLU A 14 -5.34 -4.48 4.12
N ASN A 15 -5.05 -4.49 5.43
CA ASN A 15 -6.05 -4.65 6.49
C ASN A 15 -7.08 -3.50 6.49
N ALA A 16 -6.66 -2.28 6.17
CA ALA A 16 -7.55 -1.13 6.00
C ALA A 16 -8.35 -1.17 4.66
N GLY A 17 -8.12 -2.17 3.81
CA GLY A 17 -8.77 -2.33 2.51
C GLY A 17 -8.38 -1.29 1.47
N LEU A 18 -7.20 -0.67 1.64
CA LEU A 18 -6.68 0.42 0.80
C LEU A 18 -5.81 -0.08 -0.35
N VAL A 19 -5.14 -1.20 -0.12
CA VAL A 19 -4.39 -1.95 -1.12
C VAL A 19 -4.83 -3.41 -1.13
N LYS A 20 -4.52 -4.11 -2.21
CA LYS A 20 -4.73 -5.56 -2.34
C LYS A 20 -3.45 -6.21 -2.83
N GLY A 21 -2.96 -7.20 -2.10
CA GLY A 21 -1.88 -8.06 -2.51
C GLY A 21 -2.35 -9.16 -3.46
N ARG A 22 -1.51 -9.51 -4.44
CA ARG A 22 -1.60 -10.71 -5.26
C ARG A 22 -0.25 -11.40 -5.28
N LYS A 23 -0.21 -12.66 -4.88
CA LYS A 23 0.99 -13.49 -4.97
C LYS A 23 1.11 -14.06 -6.38
N GLU A 24 2.28 -13.89 -6.99
CA GLU A 24 2.64 -14.46 -8.29
C GLU A 24 4.03 -15.07 -8.20
N GLY A 25 4.06 -16.41 -8.08
CA GLY A 25 5.30 -17.14 -7.82
C GLY A 25 5.95 -16.70 -6.50
N LYS A 26 7.17 -16.17 -6.59
CA LYS A 26 7.97 -15.70 -5.44
C LYS A 26 7.64 -14.26 -5.01
N TRP A 27 6.88 -13.52 -5.80
CA TRP A 27 6.63 -12.09 -5.59
C TRP A 27 5.21 -11.83 -5.11
N VAL A 28 5.03 -10.76 -4.35
CA VAL A 28 3.71 -10.22 -3.99
C VAL A 28 3.58 -8.84 -4.60
N PHE A 29 2.62 -8.69 -5.48
CA PHE A 29 2.29 -7.44 -6.14
C PHE A 29 1.14 -6.76 -5.40
N TYR A 30 1.29 -5.48 -5.09
CA TYR A 30 0.24 -4.70 -4.45
C TYR A 30 -0.36 -3.70 -5.45
N LYS A 31 -1.68 -3.53 -5.38
CA LYS A 31 -2.39 -2.47 -6.11
C LYS A 31 -3.30 -1.68 -5.18
N ILE A 32 -3.53 -0.41 -5.50
CA ILE A 32 -4.51 0.42 -4.80
C ILE A 32 -5.93 -0.05 -5.16
N THR A 33 -6.80 -0.15 -4.17
CA THR A 33 -8.20 -0.60 -4.36
C THR A 33 -9.19 0.55 -4.34
N ARG A 34 -8.85 1.68 -3.71
CA ARG A 34 -9.74 2.85 -3.56
C ARG A 34 -9.22 4.07 -4.31
N LEU A 35 -10.02 4.54 -5.27
CA LEU A 35 -9.79 5.78 -6.04
C LEU A 35 -9.61 7.01 -5.13
N GLU A 36 -10.30 7.06 -3.99
CA GLU A 36 -10.17 8.17 -3.03
C GLU A 36 -8.77 8.30 -2.44
N ILE A 37 -8.04 7.19 -2.26
CA ILE A 37 -6.65 7.24 -1.78
C ILE A 37 -5.70 7.72 -2.86
N THR A 38 -5.98 7.39 -4.13
CA THR A 38 -5.18 7.89 -5.24
C THR A 38 -5.15 9.42 -5.25
N ARG A 39 -6.27 10.08 -4.93
CA ARG A 39 -6.31 11.55 -4.80
C ARG A 39 -5.45 12.08 -3.65
N ILE A 40 -5.42 11.40 -2.51
CA ILE A 40 -4.57 11.80 -1.36
C ILE A 40 -3.09 11.63 -1.72
N LEU A 41 -2.72 10.49 -2.29
CA LEU A 41 -1.34 10.21 -2.71
C LEU A 41 -0.86 11.22 -3.77
N GLN A 42 -1.69 11.55 -4.75
CA GLN A 42 -1.39 12.60 -5.74
C GLN A 42 -1.18 13.98 -5.12
N ARG A 43 -1.84 14.29 -4.00
CA ARG A 43 -1.64 15.54 -3.27
C ARG A 43 -0.34 15.54 -2.48
N LEU A 44 0.09 14.40 -1.97
CA LEU A 44 1.35 14.25 -1.23
C LEU A 44 2.58 14.27 -2.15
N ASP A 45 2.44 13.78 -3.38
CA ASP A 45 3.50 13.77 -4.40
C ASP A 45 3.80 15.17 -4.97
N LYS A 46 2.87 16.12 -4.80
CA LYS A 46 3.00 17.52 -5.24
C LYS A 46 3.51 18.45 -4.13
N GLY A 47 4.10 17.91 -3.07
CA GLY A 47 4.71 18.65 -1.96
C GLY A 47 6.21 18.78 -2.09
#